data_AF-A0A951F6N4-F1
#
_entry.id   AF-A0A951F6N4-F1
#
_cell.length_a   1.000
_cell.length_b   1.000
_cell.length_c   1.000
_cell.angle_alpha   90.00
_cell.angle_beta   90.00
_cell.angle_gamma   90.00
#
_symmetry.space_group_name_H-M   'P 1'
#
loop_
_entity.id
_entity.type
_entity.pdbx_description
1 polymer ?
#
loop_
_entity_poly.entity_id
_entity_poly.type
_entity_poly.pdbx_seq_one_letter_code
_entity_poly.pdbx_strand_id
1 'polypeptide(L)'
;MTRRGFMFQLAALNGTHGRKAASRSPIKALGRDGNDRGPESLQATPPADLRCTGDPFIDLVIRSMPPGYEISCSHVVTITDFSAFLRSRPDLHGRPALIEKAHRSIAFTIDSTWPIYFNAEQYRRLADAYETSHQEALIWVMVAVAGHELTHATGHPKESDGLLTELSLISRFMHEGKIGKDFPIDMDELERQFVSAVLGENGRVR
;
A
#
# COMPACT_ATOMS: atom_id res chain seq x y z
N MET A 1 -23.29 -22.63 7.64
CA MET A 1 -23.36 -21.17 7.37
C MET A 1 -21.98 -20.71 6.90
N THR A 2 -21.78 -20.64 5.59
CA THR A 2 -20.48 -20.33 4.96
C THR A 2 -20.24 -18.82 4.91
N ARG A 3 -19.31 -18.33 5.74
CA ARG A 3 -18.78 -16.96 5.68
C ARG A 3 -18.04 -16.80 4.34
N ARG A 4 -18.64 -16.06 3.39
CA ARG A 4 -17.92 -15.53 2.22
C ARG A 4 -17.04 -14.38 2.73
N GLY A 5 -15.75 -14.65 2.92
CA GLY A 5 -14.74 -13.60 3.07
C GLY A 5 -14.61 -12.93 1.71
N PHE A 6 -15.00 -11.66 1.64
CA PHE A 6 -14.78 -10.86 0.44
C PHE A 6 -13.27 -10.61 0.31
N MET A 7 -12.71 -11.08 -0.80
CA MET A 7 -11.30 -10.87 -1.17
C MET A 7 -11.20 -9.45 -1.74
N PHE A 8 -10.54 -8.54 -1.02
CA PHE A 8 -10.21 -7.22 -1.52
C PHE A 8 -8.69 -7.05 -1.47
N GLN A 9 -8.13 -7.10 -2.67
CA GLN A 9 -6.77 -6.73 -2.97
C GLN A 9 -6.87 -5.82 -4.19
N LEU A 10 -5.88 -4.94 -4.34
CA LEU A 10 -5.67 -4.18 -5.56
C LEU A 10 -6.04 -5.02 -6.78
N ALA A 11 -6.94 -4.49 -7.60
CA ALA A 11 -7.26 -4.95 -8.95
C ALA A 11 -6.08 -4.74 -9.92
N ALA A 12 -4.86 -5.02 -9.45
CA ALA A 12 -3.68 -5.10 -10.29
C ALA A 12 -3.52 -6.54 -10.79
N LEU A 13 -3.81 -6.69 -12.08
CA LEU A 13 -3.09 -7.56 -13.00
C LEU A 13 -3.45 -9.05 -12.96
N ASN A 14 -4.62 -9.39 -13.54
CA ASN A 14 -4.88 -10.71 -14.13
C ASN A 14 -4.13 -10.89 -15.47
N GLY A 15 -2.82 -10.61 -15.49
CA GLY A 15 -2.02 -10.63 -16.71
C GLY A 15 -0.57 -11.01 -16.45
N THR A 16 -0.30 -12.25 -16.03
CA THR A 16 1.08 -12.77 -16.01
C THR A 16 1.32 -13.66 -17.22
N HIS A 17 1.97 -13.09 -18.25
CA HIS A 17 2.84 -13.88 -19.11
C HIS A 17 4.10 -14.20 -18.31
N GLY A 18 4.32 -15.50 -18.09
CA GLY A 18 5.38 -15.99 -17.22
C GLY A 18 6.77 -15.60 -17.70
N ARG A 19 7.60 -15.12 -16.77
CA ARG A 19 9.06 -15.21 -16.84
C ARG A 19 9.67 -15.22 -15.44
N LYS A 20 10.73 -16.02 -15.28
CA LYS A 20 11.47 -16.24 -14.03
C LYS A 20 12.38 -15.07 -13.67
N ALA A 21 12.30 -14.68 -12.39
CA ALA A 21 13.32 -14.23 -11.42
C ALA A 21 14.47 -13.28 -11.81
N ALA A 22 14.63 -12.21 -11.01
CA ALA A 22 15.94 -11.74 -10.53
C ALA A 22 15.80 -10.95 -9.21
N SER A 23 16.45 -11.42 -8.15
CA SER A 23 16.62 -10.67 -6.89
C SER A 23 17.59 -9.52 -7.10
N ARG A 24 17.08 -8.29 -7.24
CA ARG A 24 17.86 -7.05 -7.09
C ARG A 24 16.96 -5.96 -6.50
N SER A 25 17.35 -5.41 -5.36
CA SER A 25 16.74 -4.21 -4.78
C SER A 25 16.69 -3.08 -5.82
N PRO A 26 15.52 -2.47 -6.10
CA PRO A 26 15.38 -1.49 -7.17
C PRO A 26 15.33 -0.09 -6.57
N ILE A 27 16.47 0.44 -6.13
CA ILE A 27 16.66 1.89 -6.06
C ILE A 27 18.04 2.17 -6.63
N LYS A 28 18.13 2.24 -7.97
CA LYS A 28 19.24 2.96 -8.58
C LYS A 28 18.93 4.45 -8.39
N ALA A 29 19.76 5.08 -7.57
CA ALA A 29 19.77 6.53 -7.37
C ALA A 29 19.66 7.26 -8.72
N LEU A 30 18.71 8.18 -8.83
CA LEU A 30 18.68 9.17 -9.89
C LEU A 30 20.00 9.95 -9.85
N GLY A 31 20.90 9.65 -10.80
CA GLY A 31 22.10 10.42 -11.06
C GLY A 31 21.77 11.56 -12.03
N ARG A 32 21.98 12.79 -11.56
CA ARG A 32 21.99 14.04 -12.33
C ARG A 32 23.11 14.05 -13.37
N ASP A 33 22.80 14.47 -14.58
CA ASP A 33 23.75 15.08 -15.51
C ASP A 33 23.59 16.61 -15.51
N GLY A 34 24.71 17.34 -15.54
CA GLY A 34 24.78 18.65 -16.20
C GLY A 34 24.83 19.93 -15.35
N ASN A 35 25.89 20.09 -14.55
CA ASN A 35 26.74 21.29 -14.42
C ASN A 35 26.09 22.70 -14.40
N ASP A 36 26.02 23.34 -13.22
CA ASP A 36 26.44 24.74 -13.06
C ASP A 36 26.79 25.10 -11.59
N ARG A 37 27.73 26.03 -11.44
CA ARG A 37 28.59 26.33 -10.27
C ARG A 37 27.87 26.75 -8.97
N GLY A 38 28.38 26.30 -7.82
CA GLY A 38 28.14 26.90 -6.49
C GLY A 38 28.57 25.99 -5.33
N PRO A 39 29.10 26.52 -4.20
CA PRO A 39 30.10 25.85 -3.37
C PRO A 39 29.53 24.97 -2.23
N GLU A 40 30.46 24.20 -1.66
CA GLU A 40 30.39 23.49 -0.39
C GLU A 40 29.49 22.25 -0.28
N SER A 41 30.21 21.13 -0.27
CA SER A 41 29.84 19.84 0.29
C SER A 41 29.08 19.95 1.61
N LEU A 42 27.77 19.77 1.55
CA LEU A 42 27.00 19.17 2.63
C LEU A 42 26.37 17.90 2.09
N GLN A 43 27.15 16.82 2.10
CA GLN A 43 26.58 15.47 2.22
C GLN A 43 25.89 15.39 3.59
N ALA A 44 24.70 15.98 3.69
CA ALA A 44 23.80 15.69 4.78
C ALA A 44 23.24 14.30 4.52
N THR A 45 23.82 13.30 5.20
CA THR A 45 23.08 12.07 5.49
C THR A 45 21.76 12.53 6.13
N PRO A 46 20.59 12.19 5.57
CA PRO A 46 19.33 12.61 6.18
C PRO A 46 19.34 12.15 7.65
N PRO A 47 18.95 13.01 8.59
CA PRO A 47 18.98 12.66 10.01
C PRO A 47 18.26 11.33 10.21
N ALA A 48 18.82 10.50 11.08
CA ALA A 48 18.37 9.12 11.33
C ALA A 48 16.91 8.99 11.80
N ASP A 49 16.20 10.12 11.98
CA ASP A 49 14.83 10.27 12.44
C ASP A 49 13.76 10.28 11.32
N LEU A 50 14.15 10.10 10.05
CA LEU A 50 13.21 10.12 8.91
C LEU A 50 12.80 8.74 8.39
N ARG A 51 13.25 7.66 9.05
CA ARG A 51 12.93 6.27 8.67
C ARG A 51 11.92 5.71 9.66
N CYS A 52 10.70 5.45 9.19
CA CYS A 52 9.65 4.86 9.99
C CYS A 52 9.85 3.33 10.12
N THR A 53 10.35 2.67 9.08
CA THR A 53 10.26 1.19 9.00
C THR A 53 11.54 0.48 8.60
N GLY A 54 12.58 1.22 8.21
CA GLY A 54 13.81 0.65 7.65
C GLY A 54 13.66 0.16 6.20
N ASP A 55 12.46 0.23 5.64
CA ASP A 55 12.16 -0.03 4.23
C ASP A 55 12.01 1.31 3.49
N PRO A 56 12.97 1.69 2.60
CA PRO A 56 12.97 3.01 1.97
C PRO A 56 11.72 3.30 1.13
N PHE A 57 11.09 2.27 0.56
CA PHE A 57 9.89 2.43 -0.25
C PHE A 57 8.70 2.74 0.65
N ILE A 58 8.53 2.00 1.74
CA ILE A 58 7.46 2.28 2.72
C ILE A 58 7.67 3.64 3.38
N ASP A 59 8.91 3.99 3.76
CA ASP A 59 9.23 5.33 4.28
C ASP A 59 8.85 6.44 3.28
N LEU A 60 9.01 6.20 1.99
CA LEU A 60 8.59 7.14 0.95
C LEU A 60 7.06 7.26 0.88
N VAL A 61 6.32 6.13 0.90
CA VAL A 61 4.85 6.13 0.95
C VAL A 61 4.33 6.96 2.12
N ILE A 62 4.85 6.72 3.34
CA ILE A 62 4.42 7.44 4.54
C ILE A 62 4.69 8.94 4.45
N ARG A 63 5.85 9.34 3.91
CA ARG A 63 6.19 10.77 3.73
C ARG A 63 5.44 11.43 2.58
N SER A 64 4.92 10.65 1.64
CA SER A 64 4.12 11.12 0.50
C SER A 64 2.62 11.23 0.82
N MET A 65 2.20 10.86 2.04
CA MET A 65 0.80 11.04 2.46
C MET A 65 0.40 12.52 2.37
N PRO A 66 -0.77 12.83 1.78
CA PRO A 66 -1.22 14.21 1.68
C PRO A 66 -1.63 14.76 3.06
N PRO A 67 -1.68 16.10 3.21
CA PRO A 67 -2.17 16.74 4.43
C PRO A 67 -3.56 16.21 4.84
N GLY A 68 -3.75 15.93 6.12
CA GLY A 68 -4.96 15.33 6.68
C GLY A 68 -5.01 13.79 6.64
N TYR A 69 -3.98 13.14 6.07
CA TYR A 69 -3.82 11.68 6.05
C TYR A 69 -2.49 11.24 6.66
N GLU A 70 -1.95 12.01 7.59
CA GLU A 70 -0.65 11.75 8.18
C GLU A 70 -0.65 10.44 9.00
N ILE A 71 0.31 9.57 8.72
CA ILE A 71 0.52 8.32 9.46
C ILE A 71 1.75 8.49 10.35
N SER A 72 1.56 8.39 11.68
CA SER A 72 2.69 8.38 12.61
C SER A 72 3.57 7.16 12.36
N CYS A 73 4.90 7.32 12.34
CA CYS A 73 5.83 6.19 12.23
C CYS A 73 5.57 5.11 13.30
N SER A 74 5.12 5.50 14.50
CA SER A 74 4.79 4.56 15.58
C SER A 74 3.60 3.64 15.28
N HIS A 75 2.79 3.98 14.28
CA HIS A 75 1.63 3.21 13.84
C HIS A 75 1.90 2.39 12.58
N VAL A 76 3.16 2.26 12.16
CA VAL A 76 3.54 1.50 10.96
C VAL A 76 4.37 0.29 11.35
N VAL A 77 4.01 -0.88 10.83
CA VAL A 77 4.80 -2.10 10.95
C VAL A 77 5.07 -2.66 9.56
N THR A 78 6.33 -2.83 9.19
CA THR A 78 6.70 -3.50 7.95
C THR A 78 6.97 -4.98 8.20
N ILE A 79 6.26 -5.83 7.48
CA ILE A 79 6.41 -7.28 7.49
C ILE A 79 7.32 -7.66 6.32
N THR A 80 8.55 -8.05 6.60
CA THR A 80 9.55 -8.44 5.59
C THR A 80 9.55 -9.94 5.26
N ASP A 81 9.08 -10.76 6.20
CA ASP A 81 8.84 -12.20 6.09
C ASP A 81 7.46 -12.50 6.71
N PHE A 82 6.48 -12.79 5.85
CA PHE A 82 5.10 -12.99 6.29
C PHE A 82 4.95 -14.28 7.12
N SER A 83 5.74 -15.31 6.80
CA SER A 83 5.71 -16.57 7.55
C SER A 83 6.26 -16.42 8.96
N ALA A 84 7.34 -15.64 9.13
CA ALA A 84 7.88 -15.30 10.44
C ALA A 84 6.91 -14.44 11.25
N PHE A 85 6.26 -13.46 10.61
CA PHE A 85 5.22 -12.65 11.25
C PHE A 85 4.09 -13.53 11.81
N LEU A 86 3.56 -14.47 11.01
CA LEU A 86 2.50 -15.37 11.49
C LEU A 86 2.94 -16.21 12.69
N ARG A 87 4.17 -16.76 12.68
CA ARG A 87 4.72 -17.50 13.83
C ARG A 87 4.81 -16.64 15.09
N SER A 88 5.07 -15.34 14.95
CA SER A 88 5.12 -14.39 16.07
C SER A 88 3.75 -13.93 16.58
N ARG A 89 2.67 -14.26 15.87
CA ARG A 89 1.29 -13.84 16.16
C ARG A 89 0.35 -15.04 16.33
N PRO A 90 0.48 -15.80 17.45
CA PRO A 90 -0.37 -16.97 17.70
C PRO A 90 -1.86 -16.61 17.76
N ASP A 91 -2.17 -15.36 18.11
CA ASP A 91 -3.51 -14.78 18.12
C ASP A 91 -4.18 -14.76 16.74
N LEU A 92 -3.40 -14.81 15.65
CA LEU A 92 -3.91 -14.89 14.28
C LEU A 92 -4.22 -16.31 13.82
N HIS A 93 -3.68 -17.36 14.48
CA HIS A 93 -3.88 -18.76 14.05
C HIS A 93 -5.36 -19.19 14.03
N GLY A 94 -6.20 -18.61 14.90
CA GLY A 94 -7.64 -18.84 14.91
C GLY A 94 -8.43 -18.05 13.86
N ARG A 95 -7.76 -17.31 12.98
CA ARG A 95 -8.38 -16.35 12.04
C ARG A 95 -7.91 -16.59 10.60
N PRO A 96 -8.18 -17.77 10.00
CA PRO A 96 -7.65 -18.13 8.67
C PRO A 96 -8.08 -17.16 7.56
N ALA A 97 -9.28 -16.60 7.62
CA ALA A 97 -9.74 -15.60 6.64
C ALA A 97 -8.94 -14.28 6.73
N LEU A 98 -8.52 -13.88 7.94
CA LEU A 98 -7.68 -12.70 8.14
C LEU A 98 -6.25 -12.96 7.67
N ILE A 99 -5.72 -14.15 7.93
CA ILE A 99 -4.41 -14.58 7.41
C ILE A 99 -4.42 -14.56 5.88
N GLU A 100 -5.48 -15.10 5.26
CA GLU A 100 -5.62 -15.10 3.81
C GLU A 100 -5.71 -13.66 3.26
N LYS A 101 -6.48 -12.76 3.90
CA LYS A 101 -6.50 -11.33 3.54
C LYS A 101 -5.08 -10.76 3.62
N ALA A 102 -4.46 -10.82 4.79
CA ALA A 102 -3.13 -10.25 5.06
C ALA A 102 -2.01 -10.83 4.17
N HIS A 103 -2.10 -12.11 3.80
CA HIS A 103 -1.10 -12.74 2.92
C HIS A 103 -1.12 -12.10 1.54
N ARG A 104 -2.29 -11.67 1.07
CA ARG A 104 -2.47 -11.20 -0.29
C ARG A 104 -2.50 -9.66 -0.37
N SER A 105 -2.91 -8.97 0.69
CA SER A 105 -2.92 -7.50 0.73
C SER A 105 -1.52 -6.91 0.83
N ILE A 106 -1.35 -5.73 0.24
CA ILE A 106 -0.08 -4.99 0.28
C ILE A 106 0.06 -4.22 1.61
N ALA A 107 -1.04 -3.68 2.10
CA ALA A 107 -1.17 -3.22 3.48
C ALA A 107 -2.46 -3.78 4.07
N PHE A 108 -2.54 -3.83 5.39
CA PHE A 108 -3.76 -4.19 6.10
C PHE A 108 -3.74 -3.66 7.53
N THR A 109 -4.93 -3.33 8.03
CA THR A 109 -5.24 -3.11 9.43
C THR A 109 -6.14 -4.24 9.92
N ILE A 110 -5.92 -4.72 11.15
CA ILE A 110 -6.70 -5.82 11.71
C ILE A 110 -7.95 -5.28 12.42
N ASP A 111 -7.77 -4.24 13.22
CA ASP A 111 -8.82 -3.42 13.81
C ASP A 111 -8.23 -2.05 14.20
N SER A 112 -9.06 -1.13 14.70
CA SER A 112 -8.67 0.25 15.02
C SER A 112 -7.67 0.38 16.18
N THR A 113 -7.30 -0.70 16.86
CA THR A 113 -6.27 -0.70 17.91
C THR A 113 -4.90 -1.17 17.42
N TRP A 114 -4.82 -1.62 16.17
CA TRP A 114 -3.61 -2.17 15.58
C TRP A 114 -2.92 -1.16 14.66
N PRO A 115 -1.58 -1.27 14.50
CA PRO A 115 -0.87 -0.47 13.51
C PRO A 115 -1.25 -0.89 12.08
N ILE A 116 -0.89 -0.06 11.11
CA ILE A 116 -0.96 -0.38 9.69
C ILE A 116 0.21 -1.31 9.36
N TYR A 117 -0.10 -2.52 8.91
CA TYR A 117 0.90 -3.49 8.48
C TYR A 117 1.14 -3.35 6.98
N PHE A 118 2.40 -3.16 6.58
CA PHE A 118 2.81 -3.24 5.19
C PHE A 118 3.47 -4.60 4.93
N ASN A 119 2.90 -5.38 4.01
CA ASN A 119 3.45 -6.64 3.57
C ASN A 119 4.48 -6.41 2.46
N ALA A 120 5.76 -6.39 2.85
CA ALA A 120 6.84 -6.04 1.95
C ALA A 120 7.05 -7.05 0.81
N GLU A 121 6.67 -8.31 1.03
CA GLU A 121 6.71 -9.31 -0.04
C GLU A 121 5.72 -8.98 -1.16
N GLN A 122 4.53 -8.47 -0.81
CA GLN A 122 3.49 -8.20 -1.80
C GLN A 122 3.78 -6.96 -2.63
N TYR A 123 4.20 -5.84 -2.02
CA TYR A 123 4.57 -4.68 -2.84
C TYR A 123 5.81 -4.97 -3.69
N ARG A 124 6.79 -5.78 -3.23
CA ARG A 124 7.95 -6.16 -4.05
C ARG A 124 7.54 -6.96 -5.28
N ARG A 125 6.63 -7.93 -5.13
CA ARG A 125 6.05 -8.67 -6.26
C ARG A 125 5.34 -7.73 -7.24
N LEU A 126 4.64 -6.74 -6.73
CA LEU A 126 3.97 -5.74 -7.56
C LEU A 126 4.98 -4.83 -8.26
N ALA A 127 6.00 -4.35 -7.56
CA ALA A 127 7.07 -3.51 -8.12
C ALA A 127 7.87 -4.24 -9.21
N ASP A 128 8.13 -5.55 -9.04
CA ASP A 128 8.79 -6.39 -10.06
C ASP A 128 7.94 -6.57 -11.33
N ALA A 129 6.61 -6.41 -11.23
CA ALA A 129 5.69 -6.52 -12.37
C ALA A 129 5.63 -5.24 -13.22
N TYR A 130 6.18 -4.12 -12.73
CA TYR A 130 6.16 -2.83 -13.40
C TYR A 130 7.53 -2.46 -13.97
N GLU A 131 7.54 -1.86 -15.16
CA GLU A 131 8.75 -1.25 -15.71
C GLU A 131 9.21 -0.07 -14.84
N THR A 132 10.50 0.30 -14.93
CA THR A 132 11.07 1.40 -14.14
C THR A 132 10.31 2.72 -14.32
N SER A 133 9.75 2.96 -15.50
CA SER A 133 8.90 4.14 -15.81
C SER A 133 7.58 4.19 -15.03
N HIS A 134 7.12 3.07 -14.48
CA HIS A 134 5.85 2.97 -13.75
C HIS A 134 6.01 2.89 -12.23
N GLN A 135 7.25 2.86 -11.73
CA GLN A 135 7.54 2.78 -10.30
C GLN A 135 7.09 4.03 -9.52
N GLU A 136 7.08 5.20 -10.16
CA GLU A 136 6.59 6.42 -9.52
C GLU A 136 5.08 6.39 -9.30
N ALA A 137 4.30 5.95 -10.29
CA ALA A 137 2.86 5.78 -10.18
C ALA A 137 2.49 4.75 -9.09
N LEU A 138 3.29 3.69 -8.94
CA LEU A 138 3.11 2.70 -7.88
C LEU A 138 3.20 3.31 -6.47
N ILE A 139 4.05 4.31 -6.23
CA ILE A 139 4.12 5.00 -4.93
C ILE A 139 2.77 5.65 -4.61
N TRP A 140 2.13 6.31 -5.58
CA TRP A 140 0.87 7.01 -5.38
C TRP A 140 -0.31 6.07 -5.16
N VAL A 141 -0.30 4.91 -5.82
CA VAL A 141 -1.22 3.80 -5.51
C VAL A 141 -1.03 3.34 -4.07
N MET A 142 0.21 3.15 -3.64
CA MET A 142 0.52 2.73 -2.28
C MET A 142 0.13 3.77 -1.23
N VAL A 143 0.22 5.06 -1.56
CA VAL A 143 -0.29 6.16 -0.72
C VAL A 143 -1.82 6.06 -0.57
N ALA A 144 -2.55 5.74 -1.65
CA ALA A 144 -4.00 5.57 -1.57
C ALA A 144 -4.40 4.35 -0.72
N VAL A 145 -3.69 3.23 -0.87
CA VAL A 145 -3.86 2.03 -0.02
C VAL A 145 -3.53 2.34 1.44
N ALA A 146 -2.46 3.10 1.71
CA ALA A 146 -2.14 3.52 3.07
C ALA A 146 -3.24 4.41 3.66
N GLY A 147 -3.87 5.27 2.84
CA GLY A 147 -5.03 6.07 3.21
C GLY A 147 -6.25 5.21 3.58
N HIS A 148 -6.53 4.16 2.80
CA HIS A 148 -7.55 3.16 3.13
C HIS A 148 -7.33 2.59 4.53
N GLU A 149 -6.13 2.09 4.80
CA GLU A 149 -5.81 1.44 6.07
C GLU A 149 -5.78 2.42 7.24
N LEU A 150 -5.41 3.68 7.00
CA LEU A 150 -5.51 4.76 7.98
C LEU A 150 -6.97 5.03 8.38
N THR A 151 -7.91 4.98 7.44
CA THR A 151 -9.34 5.12 7.73
C THR A 151 -9.79 4.05 8.75
N HIS A 152 -9.36 2.80 8.59
CA HIS A 152 -9.63 1.75 9.57
C HIS A 152 -8.92 1.97 10.90
N ALA A 153 -7.64 2.35 10.86
CA ALA A 153 -6.84 2.62 12.06
C ALA A 153 -7.41 3.79 12.89
N THR A 154 -8.12 4.73 12.26
CA THR A 154 -8.72 5.90 12.91
C THR A 154 -10.16 5.68 13.38
N GLY A 155 -10.65 4.43 13.36
CA GLY A 155 -11.93 4.07 13.97
C GLY A 155 -13.11 4.01 13.01
N HIS A 156 -12.86 3.93 11.70
CA HIS A 156 -13.89 3.68 10.69
C HIS A 156 -13.79 2.22 10.19
N PRO A 157 -14.49 1.26 10.84
CA PRO A 157 -14.30 -0.17 10.58
C PRO A 157 -15.03 -0.68 9.34
N LYS A 158 -15.82 0.16 8.66
CA LYS A 158 -16.52 -0.22 7.44
C LYS A 158 -15.54 -0.24 6.28
N GLU A 159 -15.56 -1.31 5.49
CA GLU A 159 -14.73 -1.44 4.29
C GLU A 159 -15.11 -0.35 3.28
N SER A 160 -16.39 0.03 3.21
CA SER A 160 -16.85 1.11 2.33
C SER A 160 -16.17 2.46 2.61
N ASP A 161 -15.87 2.79 3.87
CA ASP A 161 -15.18 4.04 4.24
C ASP A 161 -13.71 4.03 3.76
N GLY A 162 -13.04 2.89 3.90
CA GLY A 162 -11.67 2.67 3.40
C GLY A 162 -11.60 2.75 1.87
N LEU A 163 -12.50 2.05 1.17
CA LEU A 163 -12.57 2.05 -0.29
C LEU A 163 -12.92 3.43 -0.87
N LEU A 164 -13.81 4.19 -0.21
CA LEU A 164 -14.11 5.57 -0.63
C LEU A 164 -12.87 6.46 -0.52
N THR A 165 -12.06 6.26 0.52
CA THR A 165 -10.80 6.99 0.73
C THR A 165 -9.81 6.65 -0.38
N GLU A 166 -9.63 5.35 -0.67
CA GLU A 166 -8.74 4.88 -1.74
C GLU A 166 -9.14 5.42 -3.11
N LEU A 167 -10.43 5.31 -3.47
CA LEU A 167 -10.99 5.87 -4.71
C LEU A 167 -10.73 7.37 -4.83
N SER A 168 -10.97 8.12 -3.75
CA SER A 168 -10.79 9.57 -3.74
C SER A 168 -9.33 9.96 -3.93
N LEU A 169 -8.40 9.25 -3.29
CA LEU A 169 -6.97 9.50 -3.41
C LEU A 169 -6.43 9.11 -4.79
N ILE A 170 -6.81 7.95 -5.33
CA ILE A 170 -6.38 7.53 -6.68
C ILE A 170 -6.91 8.52 -7.72
N SER A 171 -8.20 8.86 -7.68
CA SER A 171 -8.82 9.83 -8.59
C SER A 171 -8.10 11.18 -8.55
N ARG A 172 -7.78 11.67 -7.35
CA ARG A 172 -6.98 12.89 -7.15
C ARG A 172 -5.59 12.76 -7.78
N PHE A 173 -4.87 11.67 -7.55
CA PHE A 173 -3.50 11.49 -8.07
C PHE A 173 -3.48 11.31 -9.59
N MET A 174 -4.51 10.71 -10.19
CA MET A 174 -4.68 10.70 -11.64
C MET A 174 -4.93 12.10 -12.19
N HIS A 175 -5.77 12.91 -11.55
CA HIS A 175 -6.02 14.30 -11.94
C HIS A 175 -4.75 15.17 -11.80
N GLU A 176 -3.94 14.95 -10.77
CA GLU A 176 -2.65 15.63 -10.55
C GLU A 176 -1.53 15.12 -11.49
N GLY A 177 -1.79 14.09 -12.31
CA GLY A 177 -0.80 13.52 -13.24
C GLY A 177 0.28 12.65 -12.57
N LYS A 178 0.13 12.36 -11.27
CA LYS A 178 1.02 11.51 -10.47
C LYS A 178 0.87 10.02 -10.80
N ILE A 179 -0.34 9.63 -11.19
CA ILE A 179 -0.64 8.33 -11.78
C ILE A 179 -0.88 8.58 -13.27
N GLY A 180 0.05 8.11 -14.10
CA GLY A 180 -0.04 8.24 -15.56
C GLY A 180 -1.27 7.51 -16.11
N LYS A 181 -1.82 8.02 -17.22
CA LYS A 181 -2.99 7.42 -17.89
C LYS A 181 -2.71 6.01 -18.44
N ASP A 182 -1.44 5.69 -18.64
CA ASP A 182 -0.94 4.40 -19.10
C ASP A 182 -0.68 3.41 -17.96
N PHE A 183 -0.74 3.86 -16.70
CA PHE A 183 -0.58 2.97 -15.55
C PHE A 183 -1.84 2.10 -15.40
N PRO A 184 -1.72 0.76 -15.34
CA PRO A 184 -2.85 -0.16 -15.43
C PRO A 184 -3.56 -0.33 -14.09
N ILE A 185 -4.27 0.72 -13.64
CA ILE A 185 -5.25 0.64 -12.55
C ILE A 185 -6.64 0.43 -13.14
N ASP A 186 -7.34 -0.59 -12.65
CA ASP A 186 -8.74 -0.84 -12.95
C ASP A 186 -9.64 -0.04 -11.98
N MET A 187 -9.95 1.21 -12.35
CA MET A 187 -10.84 2.07 -11.56
C MET A 187 -12.26 1.50 -11.49
N ASP A 188 -12.75 0.87 -12.55
CA ASP A 188 -14.09 0.29 -12.59
C ASP A 188 -14.21 -0.86 -11.59
N GLU A 189 -13.16 -1.67 -11.44
CA GLU A 189 -13.12 -2.71 -10.40
C GLU A 189 -13.15 -2.11 -9.01
N LEU A 190 -12.34 -1.09 -8.73
CA LEU A 190 -12.33 -0.45 -7.42
C LEU A 190 -13.70 0.17 -7.07
N GLU A 191 -14.39 0.77 -8.04
CA GLU A 191 -15.77 1.25 -7.88
C GLU A 191 -16.76 0.12 -7.60
N ARG A 192 -16.65 -1.01 -8.34
CA ARG A 192 -17.47 -2.21 -8.07
C ARG A 192 -17.25 -2.75 -6.66
N GLN A 193 -16.01 -2.76 -6.18
CA GLN A 193 -15.68 -3.18 -4.83
C GLN A 193 -16.35 -2.27 -3.79
N PHE A 194 -16.27 -0.95 -3.98
CA PHE A 194 -16.96 0.02 -3.12
C PHE A 194 -18.48 -0.21 -3.09
N VAL A 195 -19.13 -0.30 -4.25
CA VAL A 195 -20.58 -0.55 -4.32
C VAL A 195 -20.95 -1.87 -3.65
N SER A 196 -20.17 -2.93 -3.88
CA SER A 196 -20.40 -4.22 -3.23
C SER A 196 -20.26 -4.15 -1.71
N ALA A 197 -19.28 -3.38 -1.19
CA ALA A 197 -19.09 -3.19 0.24
C ALA A 197 -20.29 -2.47 0.87
N VAL A 198 -20.74 -1.36 0.25
CA VAL A 198 -21.92 -0.59 0.69
C VAL A 198 -23.16 -1.49 0.75
N LEU A 199 -23.42 -2.29 -0.30
CA LEU A 199 -24.57 -3.19 -0.35
C LEU A 199 -24.47 -4.31 0.70
N GLY A 200 -23.28 -4.89 0.86
CA GLY A 200 -23.02 -5.96 1.83
C GLY A 200 -23.16 -5.51 3.28
N GLU A 201 -22.76 -4.28 3.59
CA GLU A 201 -22.87 -3.67 4.91
C GLU A 201 -24.31 -3.28 5.24
N ASN A 202 -25.04 -2.68 4.28
CA ASN A 202 -26.45 -2.33 4.45
C ASN A 202 -27.36 -3.56 4.57
N GLY A 203 -27.02 -4.67 3.91
CA GLY A 203 -27.75 -5.93 4.00
C GLY A 203 -27.59 -6.68 5.33
N ARG A 204 -26.59 -6.31 6.15
CA ARG A 204 -26.32 -6.91 7.48
C ARG A 204 -27.01 -6.17 8.63
N VAL A 205 -27.66 -5.03 8.36
CA VAL A 205 -28.53 -4.33 9.31
C VAL A 205 -29.93 -4.94 9.23
N ARG A 206 -30.08 -6.19 9.68
CA ARG A 206 -31.37 -6.85 9.94
C ARG A 206 -31.25 -7.80 11.12
#